data_AF-A0A382PGE1-F1
#
_entry.id   AF-A0A382PGE1-F1
#
_cell.length_a   1.000
_cell.length_b   1.000
_cell.length_c   1.000
_cell.angle_alpha   90.00
_cell.angle_beta   90.00
_cell.angle_gamma   90.00
#
_symmetry.space_group_name_H-M   'P 1'
#
loop_
_entity.id
_entity.type
_entity.pdbx_description
1 polymer ?
#
loop_
_entity_poly.entity_id
_entity_poly.type
_entity_poly.pdbx_seq_one_letter_code
_entity_poly.pdbx_strand_id
1 'polypeptide(L)'
;MLKQIHKVTASEFVSERHYSAVMPSLTKYFLGYFTDDEMVGVITFGWGTRPKHTIQKLFPELDTKDYYEIGKMCMDDAMPRNSESQMLSMAVKWLRENTDIKYLFTWADGIVGKPGYVYQAANFLYGGYSITDIYVTETGEKVHPRTLQGQLPNEEGLKYGHRPNFEQLRDLKLSRVKGKQFRYIYPMSKFDRRYLKNSTVTWGLNYPKDVDLEWTVKGPGETEYVKTKTMPFEMSKDIKYNKKNISKYKSESNLNQFFN
;
A
#
# COMPACT_ATOMS: atom_id res chain seq x y z
N MET A 1 -9.49 -21.85 1.19
CA MET A 1 -9.08 -21.90 2.62
C MET A 1 -8.02 -20.85 2.89
N LEU A 2 -8.02 -20.22 4.07
CA LEU A 2 -7.00 -19.25 4.47
C LEU A 2 -6.05 -19.88 5.50
N LYS A 3 -4.74 -19.79 5.27
CA LYS A 3 -3.69 -20.38 6.13
C LYS A 3 -2.56 -19.41 6.36
N GLN A 4 -1.93 -19.46 7.53
CA GLN A 4 -0.67 -18.74 7.75
C GLN A 4 0.44 -19.40 6.93
N ILE A 5 1.28 -18.59 6.28
CA ILE A 5 2.37 -19.03 5.41
C ILE A 5 3.68 -18.36 5.83
N HIS A 6 4.80 -18.89 5.34
CA HIS A 6 6.11 -18.31 5.61
C HIS A 6 6.30 -16.98 4.87
N LYS A 7 7.07 -16.05 5.47
CA LYS A 7 7.33 -14.72 4.90
C LYS A 7 7.93 -14.78 3.49
N VAL A 8 8.77 -15.79 3.22
CA VAL A 8 9.45 -15.96 1.93
C VAL A 8 8.44 -16.29 0.84
N THR A 9 7.62 -17.32 1.06
CA THR A 9 6.52 -17.71 0.17
C THR A 9 5.58 -16.55 -0.15
N ALA A 10 5.20 -15.78 0.88
CA ALA A 10 4.36 -14.60 0.69
C ALA A 10 5.06 -13.51 -0.14
N SER A 11 6.36 -13.30 0.08
CA SER A 11 7.15 -12.27 -0.61
C SER A 11 7.36 -12.62 -2.09
N GLU A 12 7.61 -13.89 -2.40
CA GLU A 12 7.74 -14.39 -3.76
C GLU A 12 6.43 -14.16 -4.53
N PHE A 13 5.30 -14.63 -3.98
CA PHE A 13 3.99 -14.45 -4.60
C PHE A 13 3.62 -12.97 -4.83
N VAL A 14 3.87 -12.11 -3.82
CA VAL A 14 3.61 -10.67 -3.91
C VAL A 14 4.52 -10.01 -4.94
N SER A 15 5.78 -10.42 -5.06
CA SER A 15 6.73 -9.80 -5.99
C SER A 15 6.33 -9.99 -7.46
N GLU A 16 5.74 -11.13 -7.79
CA GLU A 16 5.31 -11.47 -9.14
C GLU A 16 3.99 -10.79 -9.53
N ARG A 17 3.05 -10.67 -8.57
CA ARG A 17 1.65 -10.30 -8.84
C ARG A 17 1.31 -8.87 -8.41
N HIS A 18 1.85 -8.39 -7.30
CA HIS A 18 1.47 -7.08 -6.76
C HIS A 18 2.20 -5.93 -7.48
N TYR A 19 1.51 -4.82 -7.71
CA TYR A 19 2.06 -3.60 -8.35
C TYR A 19 3.15 -2.88 -7.52
N SER A 20 3.35 -3.33 -6.28
CA SER A 20 4.37 -2.87 -5.35
C SER A 20 4.98 -4.08 -4.68
N ALA A 21 6.11 -4.55 -5.21
CA ALA A 21 6.78 -5.77 -4.76
C ALA A 21 7.42 -5.66 -3.36
N VAL A 22 7.59 -4.45 -2.82
CA VAL A 22 8.28 -4.24 -1.54
C VAL A 22 7.36 -4.51 -0.37
N MET A 23 7.65 -5.57 0.39
CA MET A 23 6.96 -5.90 1.64
C MET A 23 7.21 -4.86 2.75
N PRO A 24 6.18 -4.50 3.54
CA PRO A 24 6.37 -3.66 4.72
C PRO A 24 7.25 -4.35 5.77
N SER A 25 8.19 -3.61 6.36
CA SER A 25 9.13 -4.15 7.35
C SER A 25 8.47 -4.59 8.66
N LEU A 26 7.33 -3.99 9.01
CA LEU A 26 6.58 -4.28 10.25
C LEU A 26 5.41 -5.24 9.98
N THR A 27 5.54 -6.11 8.99
CA THR A 27 4.56 -7.17 8.73
C THR A 27 4.67 -8.24 9.81
N LYS A 28 3.53 -8.60 10.42
CA LYS A 28 3.44 -9.56 11.52
C LYS A 28 2.83 -10.90 11.08
N TYR A 29 1.81 -10.85 10.23
CA TYR A 29 1.13 -12.05 9.74
C TYR A 29 1.14 -12.09 8.21
N PHE A 30 1.37 -13.28 7.69
CA PHE A 30 1.38 -13.60 6.28
C PHE A 30 0.36 -14.72 6.05
N LEU A 31 -0.72 -14.44 5.34
CA LEU A 31 -1.76 -15.43 5.07
C LEU A 31 -1.84 -15.71 3.58
N GLY A 32 -1.87 -16.99 3.23
CA GLY A 32 -2.15 -17.49 1.89
C GLY A 32 -3.61 -17.93 1.77
N TYR A 33 -4.20 -17.64 0.62
CA TYR A 33 -5.53 -18.08 0.23
C TYR A 33 -5.39 -19.21 -0.79
N PHE A 34 -5.98 -20.35 -0.48
CA PHE A 34 -5.84 -21.60 -1.22
C PHE A 34 -7.16 -22.06 -1.81
N THR A 35 -7.14 -22.52 -3.06
CA THR A 35 -8.26 -23.18 -3.75
C THR A 35 -7.71 -24.48 -4.32
N ASP A 36 -8.34 -25.62 -4.07
CA ASP A 36 -7.87 -26.94 -4.54
C ASP A 36 -6.38 -27.19 -4.25
N ASP A 37 -5.95 -26.83 -3.03
CA ASP A 37 -4.56 -26.87 -2.54
C ASP A 37 -3.54 -25.98 -3.26
N GLU A 38 -3.97 -25.19 -4.25
CA GLU A 38 -3.15 -24.17 -4.90
C GLU A 38 -3.27 -22.81 -4.20
N MET A 39 -2.14 -22.14 -3.95
CA MET A 39 -2.14 -20.79 -3.38
C MET A 39 -2.45 -19.76 -4.46
N VAL A 40 -3.66 -19.22 -4.42
CA VAL A 40 -4.15 -18.25 -5.42
C VAL A 40 -4.21 -16.82 -4.88
N GLY A 41 -3.87 -16.57 -3.62
CA GLY A 41 -3.83 -15.22 -3.07
C GLY A 41 -2.98 -15.09 -1.83
N VAL A 42 -2.55 -13.86 -1.54
CA VAL A 42 -1.79 -13.50 -0.34
C VAL A 42 -2.35 -12.22 0.24
N ILE A 43 -2.51 -12.20 1.56
CA ILE A 43 -2.79 -11.00 2.35
C ILE A 43 -1.88 -10.94 3.56
N THR A 44 -1.37 -9.74 3.86
CA THR A 44 -0.48 -9.52 5.01
C THR A 44 -1.00 -8.46 5.96
N PHE A 45 -0.72 -8.65 7.24
CA PHE A 45 -1.12 -7.75 8.32
C PHE A 45 0.08 -7.35 9.17
N GLY A 46 0.09 -6.10 9.61
CA GLY A 46 1.13 -5.57 10.48
C GLY A 46 0.93 -4.09 10.67
N TRP A 47 1.97 -3.30 10.46
CA TRP A 47 1.85 -1.85 10.52
C TRP A 47 2.57 -1.15 9.37
N GLY A 48 2.10 0.06 9.08
CA GLY A 48 2.79 1.02 8.24
C GLY A 48 4.01 1.61 8.93
N THR A 49 4.59 2.66 8.33
CA THR A 49 5.92 3.15 8.73
C THR A 49 5.92 3.96 10.02
N ARG A 50 4.76 4.49 10.45
CA ARG A 50 4.63 5.26 11.70
C ARG A 50 3.43 4.74 12.50
N PRO A 51 3.51 3.51 13.03
CA PRO A 51 2.36 2.81 13.58
C PRO A 51 1.59 3.62 14.64
N LYS A 52 2.30 4.17 15.63
CA LYS A 52 1.70 4.94 16.72
C LYS A 52 1.06 6.23 16.24
N HIS A 53 1.73 6.96 15.36
CA HIS A 53 1.22 8.21 14.80
C HIS A 53 -0.03 7.99 13.94
N THR A 54 -0.09 6.92 13.14
CA THR A 54 -1.26 6.64 12.30
C THR A 54 -2.52 6.46 13.14
N ILE A 55 -2.46 5.61 14.17
CA ILE A 55 -3.63 5.33 15.00
C ILE A 55 -3.99 6.51 15.90
N GLN A 56 -3.01 7.17 16.51
CA GLN A 56 -3.28 8.34 17.37
C GLN A 56 -3.81 9.54 16.60
N LYS A 57 -3.46 9.67 15.31
CA LYS A 57 -4.08 10.69 14.45
C LYS A 57 -5.57 10.43 14.24
N LEU A 58 -6.01 9.17 14.27
CA LEU A 58 -7.41 8.77 14.10
C LEU A 58 -8.17 8.71 15.43
N PHE A 59 -7.50 8.25 16.48
CA PHE A 59 -8.03 8.02 17.82
C PHE A 59 -6.91 8.32 18.84
N PRO A 60 -6.85 9.53 19.42
CA PRO A 60 -5.75 9.97 20.28
C PRO A 60 -5.43 8.99 21.44
N GLU A 61 -6.44 8.30 21.94
CA GLU A 61 -6.37 7.35 23.06
C GLU A 61 -5.99 5.90 22.69
N LEU A 62 -5.90 5.55 21.41
CA LEU A 62 -5.51 4.20 20.98
C LEU A 62 -4.01 4.08 20.70
N ASP A 63 -3.50 2.85 20.72
CA ASP A 63 -2.10 2.54 20.46
C ASP A 63 -1.96 1.44 19.39
N THR A 64 -0.71 1.15 19.02
CA THR A 64 -0.29 0.19 18.00
C THR A 64 -0.85 -1.22 18.19
N LYS A 65 -1.13 -1.64 19.43
CA LYS A 65 -1.77 -2.92 19.73
C LYS A 65 -3.24 -2.99 19.31
N ASP A 66 -3.91 -1.84 19.16
CA ASP A 66 -5.35 -1.77 18.91
C ASP A 66 -5.71 -1.93 17.43
N TYR A 67 -4.72 -2.02 16.54
CA TYR A 67 -4.99 -2.13 15.11
C TYR A 67 -3.87 -2.85 14.34
N TYR A 68 -4.25 -3.39 13.19
CA TYR A 68 -3.31 -3.73 12.12
C TYR A 68 -3.65 -2.99 10.83
N GLU A 69 -2.65 -2.87 9.96
CA GLU A 69 -2.80 -2.42 8.58
C GLU A 69 -2.73 -3.62 7.63
N ILE A 70 -3.56 -3.62 6.59
CA ILE A 70 -3.35 -4.48 5.42
C ILE A 70 -2.12 -3.96 4.67
N GLY A 71 -1.03 -4.72 4.70
CA GLY A 71 0.25 -4.31 4.13
C GLY A 71 0.35 -4.62 2.64
N LYS A 72 0.02 -5.85 2.26
CA LYS A 72 -0.05 -6.34 0.88
C LYS A 72 -1.26 -7.22 0.72
N MET A 73 -1.88 -7.13 -0.45
CA MET A 73 -2.98 -7.98 -0.85
C MET A 73 -2.94 -8.16 -2.36
N CYS A 74 -2.80 -9.40 -2.81
CA CYS A 74 -2.86 -9.76 -4.21
C CYS A 74 -3.52 -11.12 -4.36
N MET A 75 -4.10 -11.32 -5.53
CA MET A 75 -4.76 -12.55 -5.92
C MET A 75 -4.36 -12.86 -7.37
N ASP A 76 -4.43 -14.13 -7.75
CA ASP A 76 -4.20 -14.55 -9.11
C ASP A 76 -5.28 -13.98 -10.03
N ASP A 77 -4.87 -13.49 -11.21
CA ASP A 77 -5.79 -12.87 -12.18
C ASP A 77 -6.77 -13.90 -12.77
N ALA A 78 -6.45 -15.20 -12.67
CA ALA A 78 -7.37 -16.28 -13.04
C ALA A 78 -8.58 -16.39 -12.09
N MET A 79 -8.52 -15.80 -10.90
CA MET A 79 -9.61 -15.90 -9.93
C MET A 79 -10.85 -15.11 -10.37
N PRO A 80 -12.06 -15.65 -10.14
CA PRO A 80 -13.29 -14.95 -10.49
C PRO A 80 -13.44 -13.60 -9.77
N ARG A 81 -14.26 -12.72 -10.36
CA ARG A 81 -14.62 -11.44 -9.74
C ARG A 81 -15.14 -11.63 -8.31
N ASN A 82 -14.74 -10.73 -7.41
CA ASN A 82 -15.06 -10.70 -5.98
C ASN A 82 -14.25 -11.67 -5.10
N SER A 83 -13.35 -12.48 -5.67
CA SER A 83 -12.53 -13.41 -4.90
C SER A 83 -11.67 -12.69 -3.85
N GLU A 84 -11.18 -11.47 -4.12
CA GLU A 84 -10.41 -10.70 -3.14
C GLU A 84 -11.28 -10.25 -1.96
N SER A 85 -12.55 -9.90 -2.20
CA SER A 85 -13.49 -9.55 -1.12
C SER A 85 -13.89 -10.76 -0.27
N GLN A 86 -13.93 -11.95 -0.86
CA GLN A 86 -14.12 -13.20 -0.12
C GLN A 86 -12.88 -13.52 0.73
N MET A 87 -11.68 -13.38 0.17
CA MET A 87 -10.43 -13.50 0.91
C MET A 87 -10.38 -12.52 2.08
N LEU A 88 -10.76 -11.25 1.88
CA LEU A 88 -10.87 -10.27 2.98
C LEU A 88 -11.84 -10.71 4.06
N SER A 89 -13.02 -11.22 3.68
CA SER A 89 -14.01 -11.70 4.65
C SER A 89 -13.47 -12.84 5.51
N MET A 90 -12.75 -13.79 4.90
CA MET A 90 -12.07 -14.87 5.61
C MET A 90 -10.93 -14.36 6.48
N ALA A 91 -10.19 -13.36 6.00
CA ALA A 91 -9.06 -12.80 6.74
C ALA A 91 -9.51 -11.99 7.97
N VAL A 92 -10.63 -11.26 7.86
CA VAL A 92 -11.26 -10.62 9.03
C VAL A 92 -11.71 -11.68 10.04
N LYS A 93 -12.32 -12.78 9.60
CA LYS A 93 -12.68 -13.90 10.49
C LYS A 93 -11.43 -14.44 11.21
N TRP A 94 -10.38 -14.72 10.47
CA TRP A 94 -9.11 -15.20 11.04
C TRP A 94 -8.53 -14.21 12.06
N LEU A 95 -8.54 -12.91 11.75
CA LEU A 95 -8.06 -11.88 12.69
C LEU A 95 -8.88 -11.84 13.98
N ARG A 96 -10.20 -12.00 13.91
CA ARG A 96 -11.06 -12.07 15.12
C ARG A 96 -10.72 -13.27 16.01
N GLU A 97 -10.31 -14.38 15.40
CA GLU A 97 -10.00 -15.63 16.11
C GLU A 97 -8.58 -15.65 16.68
N ASN A 98 -7.65 -14.87 16.11
CA ASN A 98 -6.22 -14.98 16.40
C ASN A 98 -5.61 -13.68 16.99
N THR A 99 -6.39 -12.61 17.12
CA THR A 99 -5.90 -11.30 17.54
C THR A 99 -6.96 -10.51 18.30
N ASP A 100 -6.53 -9.62 19.19
CA ASP A 100 -7.42 -8.73 19.97
C ASP A 100 -7.45 -7.29 19.44
N ILE A 101 -7.12 -7.08 18.16
CA ILE A 101 -7.17 -5.74 17.58
C ILE A 101 -8.62 -5.24 17.51
N LYS A 102 -8.79 -3.92 17.66
CA LYS A 102 -10.09 -3.25 17.53
C LYS A 102 -10.42 -2.91 16.09
N TYR A 103 -9.39 -2.60 15.28
CA TYR A 103 -9.57 -2.12 13.91
C TYR A 103 -8.58 -2.76 12.94
N LEU A 104 -9.09 -3.10 11.76
CA LEU A 104 -8.28 -3.37 10.58
C LEU A 104 -8.30 -2.14 9.67
N PHE A 105 -7.15 -1.51 9.49
CA PHE A 105 -6.97 -0.29 8.72
C PHE A 105 -6.31 -0.58 7.37
N THR A 106 -6.57 0.23 6.36
CA THR A 106 -5.86 0.13 5.08
C THR A 106 -5.95 1.42 4.26
N TRP A 107 -5.01 1.56 3.34
CA TRP A 107 -4.98 2.61 2.34
C TRP A 107 -5.26 2.03 0.96
N ALA A 108 -6.17 2.65 0.20
CA ALA A 108 -6.28 2.43 -1.23
C ALA A 108 -5.52 3.52 -1.97
N ASP A 109 -4.61 3.11 -2.85
CA ASP A 109 -3.76 4.02 -3.61
C ASP A 109 -4.54 4.65 -4.78
N GLY A 110 -5.34 5.68 -4.49
CA GLY A 110 -6.02 6.47 -5.51
C GLY A 110 -5.06 7.07 -6.53
N ILE A 111 -3.82 7.36 -6.13
CA ILE A 111 -2.76 7.82 -7.02
C ILE A 111 -2.46 6.82 -8.15
N VAL A 112 -2.67 5.51 -7.96
CA VAL A 112 -2.54 4.49 -9.02
C VAL A 112 -3.89 4.11 -9.64
N GLY A 113 -4.88 4.98 -9.52
CA GLY A 113 -6.20 4.80 -10.12
C GLY A 113 -7.09 3.80 -9.37
N LYS A 114 -6.78 3.48 -8.10
CA LYS A 114 -7.56 2.50 -7.32
C LYS A 114 -8.33 3.20 -6.21
N PRO A 115 -9.65 3.41 -6.35
CA PRO A 115 -10.46 4.00 -5.29
C PRO A 115 -10.66 3.05 -4.10
N GLY A 116 -10.38 1.75 -4.28
CA GLY A 116 -10.49 0.74 -3.23
C GLY A 116 -11.77 -0.09 -3.28
N TYR A 117 -12.31 -0.38 -4.48
CA TYR A 117 -13.54 -1.15 -4.68
C TYR A 117 -13.59 -2.46 -3.86
N VAL A 118 -12.46 -3.15 -3.73
CA VAL A 118 -12.36 -4.38 -2.92
C VAL A 118 -12.70 -4.16 -1.44
N TYR A 119 -12.28 -3.04 -0.86
CA TYR A 119 -12.60 -2.69 0.54
C TYR A 119 -14.05 -2.25 0.69
N GLN A 120 -14.57 -1.55 -0.33
CA GLN A 120 -15.98 -1.15 -0.40
C GLN A 120 -16.90 -2.38 -0.42
N ALA A 121 -16.58 -3.36 -1.27
CA ALA A 121 -17.31 -4.63 -1.34
C ALA A 121 -17.20 -5.45 -0.05
N ALA A 122 -16.08 -5.34 0.67
CA ALA A 122 -15.86 -5.99 1.96
C ALA A 122 -16.43 -5.21 3.17
N ASN A 123 -17.28 -4.20 2.95
CA ASN A 123 -17.92 -3.38 3.99
C ASN A 123 -16.96 -2.62 4.90
N PHE A 124 -15.76 -2.27 4.42
CA PHE A 124 -14.92 -1.29 5.11
C PHE A 124 -15.59 0.07 5.09
N LEU A 125 -15.40 0.87 6.13
CA LEU A 125 -15.86 2.24 6.20
C LEU A 125 -14.79 3.17 5.65
N TYR A 126 -15.20 4.14 4.84
CA TYR A 126 -14.35 5.16 4.28
C TYR A 126 -14.23 6.36 5.22
N GLY A 127 -13.01 6.87 5.39
CA GLY A 127 -12.68 7.96 6.32
C GLY A 127 -12.02 9.18 5.68
N GLY A 128 -12.23 9.39 4.37
CA GLY A 128 -11.57 10.45 3.62
C GLY A 128 -10.24 10.01 2.99
N TYR A 129 -9.42 10.98 2.61
CA TYR A 129 -8.15 10.75 1.93
C TYR A 129 -7.01 11.58 2.50
N SER A 130 -5.80 11.22 2.12
CA SER A 130 -4.60 12.06 2.27
C SER A 130 -3.96 12.25 0.90
N ILE A 131 -3.25 13.36 0.70
CA ILE A 131 -2.49 13.57 -0.54
C ILE A 131 -1.14 12.86 -0.40
N THR A 132 -0.82 12.02 -1.37
CA THR A 132 0.47 11.37 -1.53
C THR A 132 1.13 11.84 -2.81
N ASP A 133 2.44 11.63 -2.92
CA ASP A 133 3.22 12.06 -4.08
C ASP A 133 4.24 11.03 -4.54
N ILE A 134 4.46 11.03 -5.85
CA ILE A 134 5.42 10.19 -6.58
C ILE A 134 6.14 11.07 -7.60
N TYR A 135 7.20 10.51 -8.17
CA TYR A 135 7.89 11.12 -9.30
C TYR A 135 7.66 10.29 -10.55
N VAL A 136 7.66 10.95 -11.71
CA VAL A 136 7.45 10.32 -13.01
C VAL A 136 8.59 10.75 -13.93
N THR A 137 9.26 9.80 -14.57
CA THR A 137 10.34 10.07 -15.54
C THR A 137 9.77 10.56 -16.88
N GLU A 138 10.61 11.08 -17.77
CA GLU A 138 10.23 11.39 -19.17
C GLU A 138 9.59 10.19 -19.89
N THR A 139 9.98 8.96 -19.53
CA THR A 139 9.45 7.73 -20.13
C THR A 139 8.15 7.26 -19.50
N GLY A 140 7.54 8.04 -18.60
CA GLY A 140 6.31 7.67 -17.89
C GLY A 140 6.51 6.70 -16.74
N GLU A 141 7.75 6.42 -16.31
CA GLU A 141 8.06 5.51 -15.20
C GLU A 141 7.70 6.14 -13.86
N LYS A 142 6.89 5.44 -13.06
CA LYS A 142 6.67 5.81 -11.66
C LYS A 142 7.89 5.49 -10.79
N VAL A 143 8.40 6.51 -10.11
CA VAL A 143 9.48 6.40 -9.13
C VAL A 143 8.98 6.80 -7.74
N HIS A 144 9.16 5.91 -6.77
CA HIS A 144 8.78 6.17 -5.38
C HIS A 144 9.77 7.17 -4.74
N PRO A 145 9.31 8.12 -3.91
CA PRO A 145 10.18 9.12 -3.29
C PRO A 145 11.39 8.54 -2.54
N ARG A 146 11.21 7.41 -1.84
CA ARG A 146 12.31 6.73 -1.13
C ARG A 146 13.40 6.19 -2.05
N THR A 147 13.05 5.79 -3.28
CA THR A 147 14.04 5.29 -4.24
C THR A 147 14.98 6.42 -4.64
N LEU A 148 14.45 7.62 -4.89
CA LEU A 148 15.26 8.80 -5.22
C LEU A 148 16.09 9.27 -4.03
N GLN A 149 15.53 9.27 -2.83
CA GLN A 149 16.28 9.61 -1.62
C GLN A 149 17.50 8.71 -1.36
N GLY A 150 17.46 7.46 -1.83
CA GLY A 150 18.61 6.55 -1.77
C GLY A 150 19.64 6.74 -2.88
N GLN A 151 19.30 7.51 -3.93
CA GLN A 151 20.16 7.78 -5.09
C GLN A 151 20.78 9.18 -5.07
N LEU A 152 20.15 10.13 -4.35
CA LEU A 152 20.68 11.47 -4.20
C LEU A 152 21.89 11.49 -3.26
N PRO A 153 22.94 12.26 -3.58
CA PRO A 153 24.11 12.39 -2.72
C PRO A 153 23.71 12.93 -1.35
N ASN A 154 24.24 12.30 -0.30
CA ASN A 154 23.98 12.70 1.07
C ASN A 154 25.24 13.34 1.64
N GLU A 155 25.28 14.67 1.64
CA GLU A 155 26.43 15.43 2.13
C GLU A 155 26.54 15.36 3.67
N GLU A 156 25.47 14.98 4.39
CA GLU A 156 25.41 14.99 5.85
C GLU A 156 25.53 13.59 6.50
N GLY A 157 25.87 12.55 5.74
CA GLY A 157 26.02 11.19 6.28
C GLY A 157 24.72 10.55 6.82
N LEU A 158 23.56 11.12 6.50
CA LEU A 158 22.26 10.57 6.89
C LEU A 158 21.97 9.24 6.13
N LYS A 159 21.14 8.37 6.71
CA LYS A 159 20.78 7.08 6.09
C LYS A 159 19.93 7.22 4.82
N TYR A 160 19.27 8.37 4.64
CA TYR A 160 18.44 8.71 3.47
C TYR A 160 18.66 10.19 3.11
N GLY A 161 18.73 10.50 1.82
CA GLY A 161 18.87 11.88 1.34
C GLY A 161 17.57 12.70 1.42
N HIS A 162 17.68 13.98 1.06
CA HIS A 162 16.55 14.90 0.95
C HIS A 162 15.63 14.52 -0.24
N ARG A 163 14.39 15.02 -0.25
CA ARG A 163 13.56 14.92 -1.45
C ARG A 163 14.16 15.81 -2.54
N PRO A 164 14.10 15.42 -3.83
CA PRO A 164 14.63 16.23 -4.92
C PRO A 164 14.17 17.69 -4.85
N ASN A 165 15.11 18.62 -4.91
CA ASN A 165 14.85 20.05 -4.99
C ASN A 165 14.44 20.44 -6.43
N PHE A 166 14.11 21.72 -6.65
CA PHE A 166 13.63 22.20 -7.95
C PHE A 166 14.63 21.95 -9.09
N GLU A 167 15.92 22.23 -8.86
CA GLU A 167 16.98 22.05 -9.86
C GLU A 167 17.22 20.58 -10.15
N GLN A 168 17.27 19.73 -9.13
CA GLN A 168 17.40 18.28 -9.30
C GLN A 168 16.23 17.67 -10.07
N LEU A 169 14.99 18.15 -9.87
CA LEU A 169 13.84 17.70 -10.66
C LEU A 169 13.97 18.10 -12.13
N ARG A 170 14.49 19.28 -12.41
CA ARG A 170 14.76 19.74 -13.77
C ARG A 170 15.86 18.90 -14.42
N ASP A 171 16.98 18.69 -13.72
CA ASP A 171 18.15 18.03 -14.27
C ASP A 171 17.93 16.52 -14.45
N LEU A 172 17.24 15.86 -13.51
CA LEU A 172 16.80 14.47 -13.62
C LEU A 172 15.56 14.31 -14.49
N LYS A 173 14.98 15.42 -14.95
CA LYS A 173 13.78 15.48 -15.79
C LYS A 173 12.62 14.68 -15.21
N LEU A 174 12.38 14.89 -13.92
CA LEU A 174 11.34 14.23 -13.14
C LEU A 174 10.15 15.17 -12.95
N SER A 175 8.98 14.71 -13.36
CA SER A 175 7.71 15.33 -12.99
C SER A 175 7.32 14.90 -11.59
N ARG A 176 6.73 15.80 -10.80
CA ARG A 176 6.14 15.47 -9.50
C ARG A 176 4.63 15.34 -9.64
N VAL A 177 4.12 14.16 -9.29
CA VAL A 177 2.69 13.85 -9.36
C VAL A 177 2.16 13.68 -7.95
N LYS A 178 1.08 14.37 -7.63
CA LYS A 178 0.30 14.18 -6.41
C LYS A 178 -1.03 13.53 -6.74
N GLY A 179 -1.50 12.67 -5.84
CA GLY A 179 -2.80 12.02 -5.95
C GLY A 179 -3.36 11.68 -4.58
N LYS A 180 -4.61 11.23 -4.55
CA LYS A 180 -5.28 10.84 -3.31
C LYS A 180 -4.86 9.44 -2.86
N GLN A 181 -4.78 9.23 -1.56
CA GLN A 181 -4.72 7.93 -0.93
C GLN A 181 -5.92 7.82 0.00
N PHE A 182 -6.86 6.94 -0.34
CA PHE A 182 -8.13 6.80 0.35
C PHE A 182 -7.98 5.89 1.55
N ARG A 183 -8.62 6.24 2.66
CA ARG A 183 -8.48 5.48 3.90
C ARG A 183 -9.71 4.66 4.20
N TYR A 184 -9.49 3.45 4.65
CA TYR A 184 -10.52 2.50 4.98
C TYR A 184 -10.26 1.88 6.34
N ILE A 185 -11.34 1.63 7.10
CA ILE A 185 -11.28 0.97 8.40
C ILE A 185 -12.37 -0.09 8.51
N TYR A 186 -12.06 -1.19 9.16
CA TYR A 186 -13.01 -2.23 9.48
C TYR A 186 -13.00 -2.48 10.99
N PRO A 187 -14.11 -2.21 11.71
CA PRO A 187 -14.21 -2.47 13.15
C PRO A 187 -14.38 -3.98 13.41
N MET A 188 -13.63 -4.51 14.37
CA MET A 188 -13.61 -5.95 14.65
C MET A 188 -14.84 -6.41 15.44
N SER A 189 -15.41 -5.54 16.27
CA SER A 189 -16.64 -5.80 17.03
C SER A 189 -17.71 -4.72 16.85
N LYS A 190 -18.94 -5.00 17.33
CA LYS A 190 -20.02 -4.00 17.43
C LYS A 190 -19.67 -2.87 18.41
N PHE A 191 -18.80 -3.11 19.38
CA PHE A 191 -18.33 -2.08 20.30
C PHE A 191 -17.40 -1.11 19.57
N ASP A 192 -16.39 -1.64 18.86
CA ASP A 192 -15.46 -0.83 18.07
C ASP A 192 -16.18 -0.02 17.01
N ARG A 193 -17.20 -0.61 16.36
CA ARG A 193 -18.04 0.11 15.39
C ARG A 193 -18.74 1.33 16.00
N ARG A 194 -19.25 1.21 17.24
CA ARG A 194 -19.89 2.34 17.94
C ARG A 194 -18.87 3.36 18.41
N TYR A 195 -17.65 2.93 18.71
CA TYR A 195 -16.55 3.78 19.15
C TYR A 195 -16.00 4.70 18.04
N LEU A 196 -16.23 4.37 16.76
CA LEU A 196 -15.81 5.18 15.61
C LEU A 196 -16.27 6.65 15.68
N LYS A 197 -17.35 6.97 16.42
CA LYS A 197 -17.81 8.35 16.65
C LYS A 197 -16.79 9.24 17.39
N ASN A 198 -15.84 8.63 18.10
CA ASN A 198 -14.77 9.31 18.81
C ASN A 198 -13.54 9.57 17.91
N SER A 199 -13.59 9.11 16.65
CA SER A 199 -12.49 9.35 15.73
C SER A 199 -12.40 10.81 15.34
N THR A 200 -11.18 11.27 15.03
CA THR A 200 -10.93 12.60 14.46
C THR A 200 -11.45 12.75 13.02
N VAL A 201 -11.89 11.67 12.39
CA VAL A 201 -12.46 11.65 11.04
C VAL A 201 -13.84 10.99 11.04
N THR A 202 -14.70 11.40 10.12
CA THR A 202 -16.01 10.77 9.93
C THR A 202 -15.88 9.51 9.10
N TRP A 203 -16.44 8.40 9.59
CA TRP A 203 -16.44 7.10 8.91
C TRP A 203 -17.81 6.78 8.34
N GLY A 204 -17.87 6.35 7.08
CA GLY A 204 -19.14 6.04 6.44
C GLY A 204 -19.02 5.18 5.18
N LEU A 205 -20.16 5.03 4.49
CA LEU A 205 -20.26 4.27 3.24
C LEU A 205 -20.24 5.17 1.99
N ASN A 206 -19.91 6.45 2.16
CA ASN A 206 -19.78 7.40 1.05
C ASN A 206 -18.45 7.15 0.32
N TYR A 207 -18.44 6.11 -0.51
CA TYR A 207 -17.23 5.59 -1.11
C TYR A 207 -16.76 6.40 -2.31
N PRO A 208 -15.44 6.65 -2.44
CA PRO A 208 -14.90 7.24 -3.65
C PRO A 208 -15.07 6.28 -4.82
N LYS A 209 -15.28 6.85 -6.00
CA LYS A 209 -15.37 6.15 -7.29
C LYS A 209 -14.31 6.70 -8.24
N ASP A 210 -14.32 6.23 -9.46
CA ASP A 210 -13.33 6.65 -10.46
C ASP A 210 -13.40 8.16 -10.75
N VAL A 211 -14.57 8.77 -10.58
CA VAL A 211 -14.77 10.24 -10.70
C VAL A 211 -14.04 11.05 -9.62
N ASP A 212 -13.71 10.43 -8.49
CA ASP A 212 -13.01 11.07 -7.36
C ASP A 212 -11.48 10.99 -7.51
N LEU A 213 -11.00 10.24 -8.49
CA LEU A 213 -9.58 10.16 -8.83
C LEU A 213 -9.16 11.45 -9.54
N GLU A 214 -8.23 12.16 -8.91
CA GLU A 214 -7.70 13.42 -9.41
C GLU A 214 -6.20 13.46 -9.10
N TRP A 215 -5.44 13.96 -10.07
CA TRP A 215 -4.00 14.14 -9.95
C TRP A 215 -3.64 15.59 -10.18
N THR A 216 -2.58 16.03 -9.51
CA THR A 216 -1.89 17.28 -9.86
C THR A 216 -0.47 16.97 -10.28
N VAL A 217 -0.07 17.48 -11.44
CA VAL A 217 1.23 17.24 -12.05
C VAL A 217 1.99 18.56 -12.08
N LYS A 218 3.27 18.50 -11.71
CA LYS A 218 4.22 19.58 -11.90
C LYS A 218 5.37 19.05 -12.75
N GLY A 219 5.52 19.57 -13.95
CA GLY A 219 6.56 19.16 -14.88
C GLY A 219 7.98 19.56 -14.42
N PRO A 220 9.01 19.03 -15.07
CA PRO A 220 10.39 19.40 -14.78
C PRO A 220 10.64 20.87 -15.14
N GLY A 221 11.14 21.65 -14.19
CA GLY A 221 11.34 23.09 -14.36
C GLY A 221 10.08 23.95 -14.28
N GLU A 222 8.91 23.35 -14.01
CA GLU A 222 7.66 24.10 -13.82
C GLU A 222 7.46 24.48 -12.35
N THR A 223 6.87 25.65 -12.13
CA THR A 223 6.53 26.18 -10.80
C THR A 223 5.11 25.83 -10.37
N GLU A 224 4.19 25.70 -11.31
CA GLU A 224 2.76 25.49 -11.07
C GLU A 224 2.33 24.03 -11.22
N TYR A 225 1.23 23.66 -10.57
CA TYR A 225 0.63 22.33 -10.71
C TYR A 225 -0.57 22.38 -11.64
N VAL A 226 -0.61 21.48 -12.62
CA VAL A 226 -1.76 21.28 -13.51
C VAL A 226 -2.61 20.12 -13.00
N LYS A 227 -3.93 20.32 -12.94
CA LYS A 227 -4.89 19.28 -12.57
C LYS A 227 -5.22 18.38 -13.75
N THR A 228 -5.34 17.08 -13.50
CA THR A 228 -5.79 16.12 -14.50
C THR A 228 -6.67 15.03 -13.87
N LYS A 229 -7.60 14.51 -14.68
CA LYS A 229 -8.43 13.33 -14.36
C LYS A 229 -7.91 12.04 -15.01
N THR A 230 -6.85 12.13 -15.80
CA THR A 230 -6.21 10.99 -16.44
C THR A 230 -4.92 10.67 -15.69
N MET A 231 -4.69 9.39 -15.38
CA MET A 231 -3.50 8.95 -14.65
C MET A 231 -2.23 9.30 -15.46
N PRO A 232 -1.29 10.09 -14.91
CA PRO A 232 -0.19 10.69 -15.68
C PRO A 232 1.08 9.82 -15.75
N PHE A 233 0.95 8.50 -15.60
CA PHE A 233 2.09 7.57 -15.65
C PHE A 233 1.63 6.15 -15.97
N GLU A 234 2.58 5.31 -16.40
CA GLU A 234 2.33 3.91 -16.70
C GLU A 234 2.59 3.00 -15.48
N MET A 235 1.81 1.93 -15.39
CA MET A 235 1.92 0.92 -14.34
C MET A 235 2.74 -0.32 -14.77
N SER A 236 3.48 -0.23 -15.88
CA SER A 236 4.30 -1.33 -16.41
C SER A 236 5.26 -1.89 -15.34
N LYS A 237 5.43 -3.22 -15.30
CA LYS A 237 6.35 -3.90 -14.38
C LYS A 237 7.81 -3.79 -14.85
N ASP A 238 8.04 -3.53 -16.13
CA ASP A 238 9.37 -3.48 -16.73
C ASP A 238 9.90 -2.06 -16.81
N ILE A 239 10.61 -1.63 -15.76
CA ILE A 239 11.16 -0.27 -15.77
C ILE A 239 12.55 -0.13 -15.10
N LYS A 240 13.38 0.77 -15.64
CA LYS A 240 14.84 0.86 -15.44
C LYS A 240 15.23 1.17 -14.00
N TYR A 241 14.47 1.97 -13.26
CA TYR A 241 14.82 2.37 -11.88
C TYR A 241 14.45 1.31 -10.83
N ASN A 242 13.48 0.42 -11.11
CA ASN A 242 13.05 -0.62 -10.17
C ASN A 242 13.84 -1.94 -10.25
N LYS A 243 14.72 -2.11 -11.26
CA LYS A 243 15.50 -3.37 -11.45
C LYS A 243 16.34 -3.78 -10.23
N LYS A 244 16.94 -2.83 -9.50
CA LYS A 244 17.80 -3.12 -8.32
C LYS A 244 17.02 -3.68 -7.13
N ASN A 245 15.76 -3.27 -6.95
CA ASN A 245 14.94 -3.82 -5.87
C ASN A 245 14.53 -5.26 -6.18
N ILE A 246 14.27 -5.59 -7.45
CA ILE A 246 13.90 -6.95 -7.90
C ILE A 246 15.11 -7.91 -7.79
N SER A 247 16.32 -7.46 -8.15
CA SER A 247 17.51 -8.32 -8.15
C SER A 247 18.00 -8.74 -6.75
N LYS A 248 17.76 -7.93 -5.71
CA LYS A 248 18.16 -8.26 -4.33
C LYS A 248 17.40 -9.45 -3.75
N TYR A 249 16.17 -9.70 -4.21
CA TYR A 249 15.35 -10.82 -3.75
C TYR A 249 15.74 -12.16 -4.37
N LYS A 250 16.18 -12.19 -5.63
CA LYS A 250 16.68 -13.43 -6.27
C LYS A 250 17.94 -13.97 -5.57
N SER A 251 18.81 -13.09 -5.07
CA SER A 251 20.00 -13.51 -4.32
C SER A 251 19.68 -14.06 -2.92
N GLU A 252 18.70 -13.50 -2.21
CA GLU A 252 18.30 -14.00 -0.87
C GLU A 252 17.49 -15.30 -0.93
N SER A 253 16.69 -15.53 -1.98
CA SER A 253 15.99 -16.81 -2.21
C SER A 253 16.99 -17.93 -2.54
N ASN A 254 17.95 -17.68 -3.43
CA ASN A 254 18.99 -18.66 -3.78
C ASN A 254 19.88 -19.07 -2.59
N LEU A 255 20.24 -18.13 -1.71
CA LEU A 255 21.06 -18.43 -0.54
C LEU A 255 20.34 -19.34 0.46
N ASN A 256 19.03 -19.14 0.68
CA ASN A 256 18.27 -19.96 1.64
C ASN A 256 17.83 -21.32 1.07
N GLN A 257 17.73 -21.49 -0.26
CA GLN A 257 17.62 -22.81 -0.88
C GLN A 257 18.89 -23.65 -0.72
N PHE A 258 20.05 -23.02 -0.52
CA PHE A 258 21.31 -23.71 -0.28
C PHE A 258 21.55 -24.11 1.18
N PHE A 259 20.80 -23.55 2.14
CA PHE A 259 20.99 -23.77 3.58
C PHE A 259 19.80 -24.44 4.29
N ASN A 260 18.80 -24.92 3.54
CA ASN A 260 17.69 -25.75 4.04
C ASN A 260 17.79 -27.19 3.52
#